data_AF-J6DR63-F1
#
_entry.id   AF-J6DR63-F1
#
_cell.length_a   1.000
_cell.length_b   1.000
_cell.length_c   1.000
_cell.angle_alpha   90.00
_cell.angle_beta   90.00
_cell.angle_gamma   90.00
#
_symmetry.space_group_name_H-M   'P 1'
#
loop_
_entity.id
_entity.type
_entity.pdbx_description
1 polymer ?
#
loop_
_entity_poly.entity_id
_entity_poly.type
_entity_poly.pdbx_seq_one_letter_code
_entity_poly.pdbx_strand_id
1 'polypeptide(L)'
;MQPTSLSDRFISAALALLAFCCLTGWSVAHAQTFTLVPEDKVRLRVVEWRSSDSRYASWEAVDGVYTIGDTGDLSIPIAGHVQATGKTTEELADAIAGALAEKAELPGKPYIALEIAEHAPIFVTGTVQTPGRYPFEPNMTVMKVVSIAGGFLREREDNTYFERDRIQAAGAYRTAVLNRRDLLMRQARLRAEIAGEQSFEIPGELVGTPDIDKLKAQELNLMRLRRVDIDSQIEAANDLTRLYGQQVESLAAKINSQKRQIDLAQKELDNVNSLVSKGLVSNSRQVSVDRGVADAQGTLIDLEVALTTARQGLSEADRSKINIVNRQNSENQDLLNQVNLAIGRAAIDIQVAQLLGEQAGYDAQLAQISTDAPGLGRAQKNYRIVRRNDDGTYRTIMADEQTALLPHDLVEVGLETNLQAPSPSPQTAPQKQSSTAPSSDVAGDSRSAPGWVSQAGSN
;
A
#
# COMPACT_ATOMS: atom_id res chain seq x y z
N MET A 1 17.20 82.74 -18.36
CA MET A 1 17.45 83.64 -17.21
C MET A 1 16.19 84.48 -17.08
N GLN A 2 15.43 84.52 -16.00
CA GLN A 2 15.73 84.33 -14.58
C GLN A 2 14.43 83.86 -13.85
N PRO A 3 14.46 83.57 -12.54
CA PRO A 3 14.00 82.30 -12.01
C PRO A 3 12.87 82.48 -10.98
N THR A 4 12.57 81.39 -10.25
CA THR A 4 11.81 81.33 -8.99
C THR A 4 10.28 81.35 -9.18
N SER A 5 9.50 80.59 -8.40
CA SER A 5 9.81 80.13 -7.06
C SER A 5 9.40 78.68 -6.80
N LEU A 6 10.27 77.98 -6.07
CA LEU A 6 10.02 76.69 -5.42
C LEU A 6 8.83 76.73 -4.43
N SER A 7 8.25 77.90 -4.14
CA SER A 7 7.14 78.07 -3.18
C SER A 7 5.82 77.45 -3.67
N ASP A 8 5.53 77.47 -4.97
CA ASP A 8 4.24 76.99 -5.48
C ASP A 8 4.12 75.46 -5.46
N ARG A 9 5.26 74.77 -5.53
CA ARG A 9 5.33 73.31 -5.40
C ARG A 9 5.18 72.83 -3.95
N PHE A 10 5.61 73.64 -2.98
CA PHE A 10 5.40 73.32 -1.56
C PHE A 10 3.96 73.60 -1.11
N ILE A 11 3.30 74.63 -1.66
CA ILE A 11 1.89 74.92 -1.33
C ILE A 11 0.95 73.87 -1.94
N SER A 12 1.21 73.43 -3.17
CA SER A 12 0.43 72.36 -3.81
C SER A 12 0.71 70.97 -3.20
N ALA A 13 1.94 70.70 -2.73
CA ALA A 13 2.24 69.50 -1.97
C ALA A 13 1.61 69.52 -0.56
N ALA A 14 1.58 70.67 0.13
CA ALA A 14 0.94 70.81 1.43
C ALA A 14 -0.59 70.70 1.36
N LEU A 15 -1.22 71.23 0.30
CA LEU A 15 -2.67 71.11 0.08
C LEU A 15 -3.07 69.68 -0.32
N ALA A 16 -2.21 68.97 -1.07
CA ALA A 16 -2.41 67.55 -1.40
C ALA A 16 -2.22 66.64 -0.17
N LEU A 17 -1.30 66.98 0.74
CA LEU A 17 -1.10 66.21 1.99
C LEU A 17 -2.24 66.44 3.00
N LEU A 18 -2.82 67.65 3.04
CA LEU A 18 -4.00 67.97 3.86
C LEU A 18 -5.29 67.34 3.30
N ALA A 19 -5.41 67.23 1.97
CA ALA A 19 -6.51 66.51 1.32
C ALA A 19 -6.38 64.99 1.47
N PHE A 20 -5.16 64.44 1.53
CA PHE A 20 -4.92 63.00 1.73
C PHE A 20 -5.10 62.55 3.19
N CYS A 21 -4.88 63.44 4.17
CA CYS A 21 -5.13 63.15 5.59
C CYS A 21 -6.61 63.20 6.01
N CYS A 22 -7.51 63.78 5.20
CA CYS A 22 -8.95 63.78 5.49
C CYS A 22 -9.72 62.61 4.84
N LEU A 23 -9.05 61.76 4.04
CA LEU A 23 -9.65 60.58 3.40
C LEU A 23 -9.23 59.25 4.05
N THR A 24 -8.33 59.28 5.03
CA THR A 24 -8.20 58.19 6.00
C THR A 24 -9.33 58.35 7.01
N GLY A 25 -10.50 57.81 6.66
CA GLY A 25 -11.62 57.69 7.57
C GLY A 25 -11.11 57.13 8.88
N TRP A 26 -11.24 57.92 9.95
CA TRP A 26 -11.26 57.37 11.28
C TRP A 26 -12.29 56.24 11.26
N SER A 27 -11.83 55.00 11.22
CA SER A 27 -12.60 53.92 11.79
C SER A 27 -12.74 54.30 13.25
N VAL A 28 -13.84 54.98 13.55
CA VAL A 28 -14.43 54.92 14.88
C VAL A 28 -14.45 53.43 15.17
N ALA A 29 -13.65 53.01 16.15
CA ALA A 29 -13.81 51.72 16.74
C ALA A 29 -15.25 51.71 17.26
N HIS A 30 -16.17 51.16 16.47
CA HIS A 30 -17.46 50.78 16.98
C HIS A 30 -17.14 49.73 18.02
N ALA A 31 -17.15 50.13 19.29
CA ALA A 31 -17.43 49.19 20.35
C ALA A 31 -18.71 48.49 19.91
N GLN A 32 -18.60 47.22 19.51
CA GLN A 32 -19.75 46.40 19.20
C GLN A 32 -20.62 46.45 20.46
N THR A 33 -21.72 47.18 20.36
CA THR A 33 -22.62 47.37 21.49
C THR A 33 -23.22 46.00 21.74
N PHE A 34 -22.76 45.35 22.80
CA PHE A 34 -23.13 43.98 23.11
C PHE A 34 -24.63 43.96 23.44
N THR A 35 -25.39 43.29 22.59
CA THR A 35 -26.82 43.07 22.81
C THR A 35 -27.03 41.85 23.68
N LEU A 36 -27.98 41.92 24.60
CA LEU A 36 -28.28 40.82 25.50
C LEU A 36 -28.91 39.64 24.75
N VAL A 37 -28.46 38.43 25.08
CA VAL A 37 -28.87 37.16 24.48
C VAL A 37 -29.60 36.32 25.55
N PRO A 38 -30.54 35.43 25.18
CA PRO A 38 -31.11 34.47 26.13
C PRO A 38 -30.02 33.71 26.90
N GLU A 39 -30.30 33.35 28.16
CA GLU A 39 -29.37 32.76 29.14
C GLU A 39 -28.27 33.70 29.71
N ASP A 40 -28.16 34.96 29.24
CA ASP A 40 -27.30 35.93 29.91
C ASP A 40 -27.81 36.22 31.34
N LYS A 41 -26.87 36.33 32.28
CA LYS A 41 -27.15 36.72 33.66
C LYS A 41 -26.76 38.16 33.88
N VAL A 42 -27.68 38.93 34.41
CA VAL A 42 -27.53 40.36 34.59
C VAL A 42 -27.70 40.72 36.05
N ARG A 43 -26.74 41.48 36.60
CA ARG A 43 -26.80 42.03 37.95
C ARG A 43 -27.51 43.36 37.91
N LEU A 44 -28.65 43.43 38.57
CA LEU A 44 -29.47 44.62 38.71
C LEU A 44 -29.19 45.29 40.05
N ARG A 45 -28.93 46.60 40.03
CA ARG A 45 -28.89 47.44 41.23
C ARG A 45 -29.77 48.65 41.03
N VAL A 46 -30.76 48.82 41.89
CA VAL A 46 -31.73 49.91 41.82
C VAL A 46 -31.45 50.91 42.93
N VAL A 47 -31.23 52.16 42.54
CA VAL A 47 -30.97 53.26 43.47
C VAL A 47 -32.01 54.35 43.24
N GLU A 48 -32.72 54.72 44.29
CA GLU A 48 -33.71 55.79 44.27
C GLU A 48 -33.19 57.01 45.05
N TRP A 49 -33.40 58.20 44.48
CA TRP A 49 -33.20 59.45 45.22
C TRP A 49 -34.45 59.77 46.03
N ARG A 50 -34.37 59.64 47.37
CA ARG A 50 -35.49 59.97 48.25
C ARG A 50 -35.40 61.43 48.69
N SER A 51 -36.26 62.28 48.12
CA SER A 51 -36.27 63.73 48.38
C SER A 51 -36.60 64.11 49.83
N SER A 52 -37.28 63.24 50.60
CA SER A 52 -37.58 63.51 52.02
C SER A 52 -36.33 63.50 52.91
N ASP A 53 -35.35 62.65 52.58
CA ASP A 53 -34.20 62.37 53.44
C ASP A 53 -32.88 62.85 52.82
N SER A 54 -32.93 63.39 51.59
CA SER A 54 -31.75 63.81 50.79
C SER A 54 -30.68 62.72 50.67
N ARG A 55 -31.09 61.46 50.50
CA ARG A 55 -30.21 60.29 50.42
C ARG A 55 -30.61 59.37 49.28
N TYR A 56 -29.61 58.68 48.73
CA TYR A 56 -29.82 57.54 47.86
C TYR A 56 -30.18 56.31 48.71
N ALA A 57 -31.30 55.67 48.39
CA ALA A 57 -31.72 54.42 49.00
C ALA A 57 -31.62 53.30 47.95
N SER A 58 -30.94 52.21 48.29
CA SER A 58 -30.90 50.99 47.47
C SER A 58 -32.12 50.11 47.78
N TRP A 59 -32.65 49.45 46.75
CA TRP A 59 -33.79 48.55 46.88
C TRP A 59 -33.32 47.10 47.01
N GLU A 60 -32.98 46.67 48.23
CA GLU A 60 -32.48 45.31 48.49
C GLU A 60 -33.44 44.20 48.03
N ALA A 61 -34.74 44.47 47.95
CA ALA A 61 -35.76 43.51 47.51
C ALA A 61 -35.75 43.25 45.98
N VAL A 62 -35.13 44.14 45.20
CA VAL A 62 -35.05 44.06 43.73
C VAL A 62 -33.61 43.86 43.27
N ASP A 63 -32.62 44.22 44.09
CA ASP A 63 -31.21 43.97 43.82
C ASP A 63 -30.92 42.46 43.76
N GLY A 64 -30.27 42.03 42.68
CA GLY A 64 -30.05 40.60 42.45
C GLY A 64 -29.43 40.28 41.11
N VAL A 65 -29.19 38.98 40.88
CA VAL A 65 -28.77 38.46 39.58
C VAL A 65 -29.97 37.78 38.94
N TYR A 66 -30.37 38.29 37.77
CA TYR A 66 -31.50 37.80 37.02
C TYR A 66 -31.01 37.14 35.73
N THR A 67 -31.62 36.02 35.35
CA THR A 67 -31.29 35.32 34.09
C THR A 67 -32.35 35.68 33.06
N ILE A 68 -31.93 35.97 31.84
CA ILE A 68 -32.83 36.18 30.71
C ILE A 68 -33.40 34.82 30.30
N GLY A 69 -34.73 34.70 30.27
CA GLY A 69 -35.40 33.46 29.87
C GLY A 69 -35.23 33.15 28.37
N ASP A 70 -35.55 31.93 27.97
CA ASP A 70 -35.47 31.48 26.56
C ASP A 70 -36.33 32.32 25.60
N THR A 71 -37.41 32.90 26.13
CA THR A 71 -38.33 33.84 25.45
C THR A 71 -37.78 35.26 25.35
N GLY A 72 -36.62 35.53 25.95
CA GLY A 72 -35.92 36.81 25.86
C GLY A 72 -36.41 37.88 26.84
N ASP A 73 -37.25 37.49 27.80
CA ASP A 73 -37.78 38.33 28.85
C ASP A 73 -37.00 38.17 30.16
N LEU A 74 -36.90 39.27 30.89
CA LEU A 74 -36.31 39.35 32.20
C LEU A 74 -37.43 39.53 33.23
N SER A 75 -37.58 38.56 34.12
CA SER A 75 -38.57 38.62 35.20
C SER A 75 -37.99 39.31 36.43
N ILE A 76 -38.49 40.52 36.71
CA ILE A 76 -38.03 41.33 37.85
C ILE A 76 -39.20 41.51 38.83
N PRO A 77 -39.00 41.32 40.14
CA PRO A 77 -40.00 41.63 41.16
C PRO A 77 -40.52 43.05 41.00
N ILE A 78 -41.84 43.25 41.14
CA ILE A 78 -42.54 44.55 40.99
C ILE A 78 -42.61 45.06 39.53
N ALA A 79 -41.54 44.98 38.75
CA ALA A 79 -41.53 45.43 37.35
C ALA A 79 -42.24 44.44 36.40
N GLY A 80 -42.33 43.16 36.75
CA GLY A 80 -42.88 42.10 35.89
C GLY A 80 -41.89 41.66 34.81
N HIS A 81 -42.39 41.28 33.64
CA HIS A 81 -41.57 40.77 32.53
C HIS A 81 -41.16 41.92 31.60
N VAL A 82 -39.87 42.07 31.36
CA VAL A 82 -39.31 43.12 30.49
C VAL A 82 -38.51 42.47 29.37
N GLN A 83 -38.79 42.82 28.10
CA GLN A 83 -38.03 42.30 26.97
C GLN A 83 -36.58 42.79 27.02
N ALA A 84 -35.64 41.84 27.07
CA ALA A 84 -34.20 42.07 27.19
C ALA A 84 -33.43 41.75 25.92
N THR A 85 -33.87 40.76 25.12
CA THR A 85 -33.18 40.36 23.89
C THR A 85 -33.04 41.51 22.90
N GLY A 86 -31.84 41.65 22.33
CA GLY A 86 -31.53 42.65 21.31
C GLY A 86 -31.34 44.07 21.86
N LYS A 87 -31.53 44.29 23.17
CA LYS A 87 -31.28 45.58 23.82
C LYS A 87 -29.88 45.64 24.42
N THR A 88 -29.37 46.85 24.51
CA THR A 88 -28.15 47.13 25.28
C THR A 88 -28.45 47.13 26.78
N THR A 89 -27.43 47.05 27.62
CA THR A 89 -27.60 47.17 29.07
C THR A 89 -28.21 48.50 29.49
N GLU A 90 -27.92 49.58 28.75
CA GLU A 90 -28.45 50.92 28.98
C GLU A 90 -29.94 51.00 28.60
N GLU A 91 -30.30 50.50 27.42
CA GLU A 91 -31.69 50.46 26.94
C GLU A 91 -32.58 49.57 27.82
N LEU A 92 -32.02 48.46 28.31
CA LEU A 92 -32.72 47.58 29.25
C LEU A 92 -32.88 48.26 30.62
N ALA A 93 -31.84 48.95 31.12
CA ALA A 93 -31.93 49.69 32.37
C ALA A 93 -33.05 50.76 32.30
N ASP A 94 -33.15 51.51 31.20
CA ASP A 94 -34.20 52.49 30.98
C ASP A 94 -35.60 51.85 30.89
N ALA A 95 -35.72 50.70 30.23
CA ALA A 95 -36.97 49.96 30.14
C ALA A 95 -37.44 49.44 31.50
N ILE A 96 -36.50 48.94 32.33
CA ILE A 96 -36.80 48.49 33.70
C ILE A 96 -37.17 49.69 34.57
N ALA A 97 -36.49 50.84 34.42
CA ALA A 97 -36.77 52.05 35.19
C ALA A 97 -38.17 52.58 34.90
N GLY A 98 -38.60 52.53 33.62
CA GLY A 98 -39.97 52.84 33.22
C GLY A 98 -40.99 51.88 33.83
N ALA A 99 -40.77 50.57 33.72
CA ALA A 99 -41.67 49.54 34.24
C ALA A 99 -41.80 49.57 35.77
N LEU A 100 -40.71 49.86 36.50
CA LEU A 100 -40.72 50.05 37.95
C LEU A 100 -41.44 51.33 38.35
N ALA A 101 -41.20 52.46 37.66
CA ALA A 101 -41.87 53.71 37.97
C ALA A 101 -43.40 53.63 37.80
N GLU A 102 -43.87 52.95 36.76
CA GLU A 102 -45.30 52.78 36.47
C GLU A 102 -45.97 51.85 37.50
N LYS A 103 -45.37 50.70 37.81
CA LYS A 103 -45.98 49.69 38.68
C LYS A 103 -45.80 49.93 40.19
N ALA A 104 -44.77 50.69 40.57
CA ALA A 104 -44.52 51.06 41.97
C ALA A 104 -45.01 52.48 42.31
N GLU A 105 -45.74 53.14 41.40
CA GLU A 105 -46.31 54.49 41.56
C GLU A 105 -45.28 55.54 42.03
N LEU A 106 -44.06 55.49 41.48
CA LEU A 106 -42.97 56.36 41.92
C LEU A 106 -43.12 57.78 41.35
N PRO A 107 -42.75 58.82 42.11
CA PRO A 107 -42.80 60.21 41.65
C PRO A 107 -41.77 60.55 40.56
N GLY A 108 -40.85 59.61 40.23
CA GLY A 108 -39.83 59.76 39.20
C GLY A 108 -39.17 58.43 38.84
N LYS A 109 -38.36 58.42 37.77
CA LYS A 109 -37.64 57.21 37.35
C LYS A 109 -36.48 56.90 38.30
N PRO A 110 -36.38 55.67 38.85
CA PRO A 110 -35.23 55.26 39.65
C PRO A 110 -33.99 55.11 38.77
N TYR A 111 -32.80 55.27 39.35
CA TYR A 111 -31.54 55.01 38.67
C TYR A 111 -31.23 53.53 38.73
N ILE A 112 -31.02 52.92 37.56
CA ILE A 112 -30.75 51.49 37.45
C ILE A 112 -29.35 51.30 36.89
N ALA A 113 -28.50 50.63 37.68
CA ALA A 113 -27.21 50.14 37.21
C ALA A 113 -27.33 48.67 36.85
N LEU A 114 -27.02 48.36 35.59
CA LEU A 114 -27.14 47.03 35.02
C LEU A 114 -25.78 46.56 34.50
N GLU A 115 -25.27 45.46 35.05
CA GLU A 115 -23.99 44.87 34.66
C GLU A 115 -24.19 43.41 34.25
N ILE A 116 -23.54 42.96 33.18
CA ILE A 116 -23.56 41.55 32.79
C ILE A 116 -22.70 40.77 33.78
N ALA A 117 -23.31 39.83 34.49
CA ALA A 117 -22.63 38.98 35.46
C ALA A 117 -21.99 37.76 34.79
N GLU A 118 -22.72 37.11 33.88
CA GLU A 118 -22.24 35.96 33.09
C GLU A 118 -22.90 36.00 31.71
N HIS A 119 -22.13 35.74 30.66
CA HIS A 119 -22.66 35.57 29.31
C HIS A 119 -23.17 34.14 29.08
N ALA A 120 -24.06 33.97 28.10
CA ALA A 120 -24.52 32.67 27.65
C ALA A 120 -23.33 31.77 27.25
N PRO A 121 -23.34 30.48 27.64
CA PRO A 121 -22.23 29.57 27.40
C PRO A 121 -22.06 29.27 25.90
N ILE A 122 -20.89 28.77 25.53
CA ILE A 122 -20.62 28.18 24.22
C ILE A 122 -20.50 26.66 24.33
N PHE A 123 -20.76 25.96 23.24
CA PHE A 123 -20.71 24.50 23.19
C PHE A 123 -19.61 24.03 22.26
N VAL A 124 -18.83 23.04 22.68
CA VAL A 124 -17.77 22.44 21.85
C VAL A 124 -18.06 20.96 21.67
N THR A 125 -18.02 20.51 20.42
CA THR A 125 -18.22 19.12 20.02
C THR A 125 -17.21 18.70 18.94
N GLY A 126 -17.11 17.39 18.69
CA GLY A 126 -16.18 16.81 17.72
C GLY A 126 -14.87 16.35 18.35
N THR A 127 -13.75 16.47 17.63
CA THR A 127 -12.46 15.85 17.99
C THR A 127 -11.64 16.66 19.00
N VAL A 128 -12.21 16.86 20.19
CA VAL A 128 -11.58 17.53 21.34
C VAL A 128 -11.48 16.60 22.55
N GLN A 129 -10.54 16.86 23.47
CA GLN A 129 -10.33 16.03 24.67
C GLN A 129 -11.58 15.98 25.57
N THR A 130 -12.20 17.13 25.80
CA THR A 130 -13.41 17.26 26.62
C THR A 130 -14.47 18.01 25.81
N PRO A 131 -15.44 17.32 25.19
CA PRO A 131 -16.59 17.99 24.60
C PRO A 131 -17.57 18.43 25.71
N GLY A 132 -18.22 19.58 25.54
CA GLY A 132 -19.14 20.09 26.55
C GLY A 132 -19.44 21.59 26.46
N ARG A 133 -20.05 22.10 27.53
CA ARG A 133 -20.39 23.52 27.69
C ARG A 133 -19.26 24.29 28.36
N TYR A 134 -18.94 25.48 27.87
CA TYR A 134 -17.88 26.34 28.38
C TYR A 134 -18.40 27.78 28.59
N PRO A 135 -17.97 28.48 29.67
CA PRO A 135 -18.32 29.88 29.86
C PRO A 135 -17.69 30.74 28.76
N PHE A 136 -18.48 31.69 28.25
CA PHE A 136 -17.99 32.65 27.26
C PHE A 136 -17.20 33.78 27.93
N GLU A 137 -16.08 34.15 27.34
CA GLU A 137 -15.27 35.31 27.75
C GLU A 137 -15.15 36.32 26.61
N PRO A 138 -15.00 37.63 26.89
CA PRO A 138 -14.70 38.62 25.87
C PRO A 138 -13.43 38.26 25.07
N ASN A 139 -13.45 38.49 23.76
CA ASN A 139 -12.38 38.15 22.81
C ASN A 139 -12.05 36.64 22.71
N MET A 140 -13.05 35.77 22.92
CA MET A 140 -12.88 34.33 22.76
C MET A 140 -12.83 33.92 21.28
N THR A 141 -11.83 33.10 20.91
CA THR A 141 -11.66 32.55 19.56
C THR A 141 -11.80 31.03 19.57
N VAL A 142 -11.95 30.44 18.38
CA VAL A 142 -11.95 28.98 18.18
C VAL A 142 -10.70 28.32 18.80
N MET A 143 -9.51 28.87 18.60
CA MET A 143 -8.28 28.33 19.20
C MET A 143 -8.31 28.36 20.73
N LYS A 144 -8.82 29.46 21.32
CA LYS A 144 -8.91 29.60 22.78
C LYS A 144 -9.87 28.58 23.38
N VAL A 145 -11.07 28.41 22.81
CA VAL A 145 -12.02 27.42 23.32
C VAL A 145 -11.52 25.98 23.16
N VAL A 146 -10.89 25.66 22.02
CA VAL A 146 -10.32 24.32 21.80
C VAL A 146 -9.22 24.02 22.80
N SER A 147 -8.42 25.02 23.17
CA SER A 147 -7.38 24.89 24.19
C SER A 147 -7.95 24.68 25.59
N ILE A 148 -9.03 25.40 25.95
CA ILE A 148 -9.75 25.21 27.23
C ILE A 148 -10.43 23.83 27.28
N ALA A 149 -10.90 23.32 26.15
CA ALA A 149 -11.46 21.98 25.99
C ALA A 149 -10.39 20.85 26.04
N GLY A 150 -9.13 21.18 26.39
CA GLY A 150 -8.02 20.24 26.53
C GLY A 150 -7.20 20.05 25.24
N GLY A 151 -7.49 20.81 24.19
CA GLY A 151 -6.92 20.65 22.86
C GLY A 151 -7.64 19.59 22.03
N PHE A 152 -7.10 19.34 20.83
CA PHE A 152 -7.55 18.21 20.02
C PHE A 152 -7.42 16.92 20.81
N LEU A 153 -8.42 16.05 20.68
CA LEU A 153 -8.31 14.70 21.19
C LEU A 153 -7.03 14.11 20.58
N ARG A 154 -6.01 13.89 21.41
CA ARG A 154 -4.85 13.11 20.99
C ARG A 154 -5.43 11.73 20.73
N GLU A 155 -5.37 11.27 19.49
CA GLU A 155 -5.60 9.86 19.21
C GLU A 155 -4.75 9.07 20.21
N ARG A 156 -5.39 8.21 21.02
CA ARG A 156 -4.70 7.42 22.05
C ARG A 156 -3.46 6.76 21.44
N GLU A 157 -2.43 6.51 22.26
CA GLU A 157 -1.29 5.68 21.86
C GLU A 157 -1.71 4.35 21.21
N ASP A 158 -2.91 3.86 21.52
CA ASP A 158 -3.61 2.76 20.84
C ASP A 158 -3.62 2.87 19.31
N ASN A 159 -3.73 4.07 18.72
CA ASN A 159 -3.75 4.22 17.25
C ASN A 159 -2.39 3.89 16.61
N THR A 160 -1.29 4.07 17.34
CA THR A 160 0.05 3.66 16.86
C THR A 160 0.17 2.14 16.79
N TYR A 161 -0.50 1.42 17.70
CA TYR A 161 -0.58 -0.04 17.67
C TYR A 161 -1.47 -0.50 16.53
N PHE A 162 -2.65 0.10 16.36
CA PHE A 162 -3.52 -0.20 15.22
C PHE A 162 -2.84 0.08 13.87
N GLU A 163 -2.13 1.20 13.72
CA GLU A 163 -1.45 1.53 12.47
C GLU A 163 -0.28 0.59 12.16
N ARG A 164 0.48 0.16 13.18
CA ARG A 164 1.50 -0.90 13.04
C ARG A 164 0.89 -2.23 12.66
N ASP A 165 -0.20 -2.63 13.33
CA ASP A 165 -0.88 -3.90 13.07
C ASP A 165 -1.50 -3.92 11.67
N ARG A 166 -2.01 -2.78 11.18
CA ARG A 166 -2.47 -2.62 9.78
C ARG A 166 -1.34 -2.80 8.78
N ILE A 167 -0.20 -2.14 9.00
CA ILE A 167 0.99 -2.26 8.12
C ILE A 167 1.50 -3.70 8.13
N GLN A 168 1.55 -4.34 9.29
CA GLN A 168 1.99 -5.71 9.44
C GLN A 168 1.03 -6.69 8.76
N ALA A 169 -0.28 -6.53 8.94
CA ALA A 169 -1.30 -7.34 8.28
C ALA A 169 -1.25 -7.18 6.76
N ALA A 170 -1.17 -5.94 6.26
CA ALA A 170 -1.05 -5.67 4.82
C ALA A 170 0.24 -6.26 4.24
N GLY A 171 1.37 -6.14 4.95
CA GLY A 171 2.65 -6.72 4.55
C GLY A 171 2.61 -8.26 4.53
N ALA A 172 2.04 -8.87 5.57
CA ALA A 172 1.86 -10.32 5.67
C ALA A 172 0.96 -10.85 4.55
N TYR A 173 -0.17 -10.18 4.29
CA TYR A 173 -1.09 -10.53 3.21
C TYR A 173 -0.39 -10.49 1.86
N ARG A 174 0.28 -9.38 1.53
CA ARG A 174 0.98 -9.21 0.25
C ARG A 174 2.06 -10.28 0.06
N THR A 175 2.81 -10.58 1.11
CA THR A 175 3.85 -11.62 1.07
C THR A 175 3.24 -13.01 0.87
N ALA A 176 2.16 -13.33 1.57
CA ALA A 176 1.48 -14.62 1.45
C ALA A 176 0.86 -14.83 0.07
N VAL A 177 0.27 -13.78 -0.54
CA VAL A 177 -0.25 -13.80 -1.92
C VAL A 177 0.87 -14.04 -2.93
N LEU A 178 2.00 -13.31 -2.82
CA LEU A 178 3.15 -13.50 -3.71
C LEU A 178 3.73 -14.91 -3.58
N ASN A 179 3.91 -15.40 -2.35
CA ASN A 179 4.38 -16.77 -2.10
C ASN A 179 3.42 -17.80 -2.69
N ARG A 180 2.09 -17.62 -2.52
CA ARG A 180 1.09 -18.53 -3.09
C ARG A 180 1.17 -18.56 -4.61
N ARG A 181 1.29 -17.40 -5.27
CA ARG A 181 1.47 -17.29 -6.72
C ARG A 181 2.68 -18.09 -7.19
N ASP A 182 3.82 -17.89 -6.54
CA ASP A 182 5.08 -18.56 -6.90
C ASP A 182 4.98 -20.08 -6.71
N LEU A 183 4.33 -20.53 -5.64
CA LEU A 183 4.08 -21.94 -5.36
C LEU A 183 3.14 -22.60 -6.38
N LEU A 184 2.08 -21.90 -6.81
CA LEU A 184 1.15 -22.40 -7.83
C LEU A 184 1.85 -22.57 -9.19
N MET A 185 2.74 -21.65 -9.56
CA MET A 185 3.55 -21.79 -10.78
C MET A 185 4.51 -22.97 -10.68
N ARG A 186 5.19 -23.13 -9.55
CA ARG A 186 6.06 -24.29 -9.31
C ARG A 186 5.27 -25.61 -9.33
N GLN A 187 4.06 -25.63 -8.78
CA GLN A 187 3.17 -26.79 -8.81
C GLN A 187 2.83 -27.19 -10.25
N ALA A 188 2.49 -26.21 -11.11
CA ALA A 188 2.18 -26.44 -12.51
C ALA A 188 3.39 -27.03 -13.26
N ARG A 189 4.59 -26.47 -13.06
CA ARG A 189 5.83 -27.03 -13.64
C ARG A 189 6.06 -28.47 -13.16
N LEU A 190 5.98 -28.75 -11.87
CA LEU A 190 6.25 -30.09 -11.32
C LEU A 190 5.27 -31.13 -11.85
N ARG A 191 3.98 -30.78 -11.99
CA ARG A 191 2.98 -31.66 -12.60
C ARG A 191 3.31 -31.96 -14.07
N ALA A 192 3.72 -30.95 -14.84
CA ALA A 192 4.15 -31.12 -16.22
C ALA A 192 5.42 -31.97 -16.34
N GLU A 193 6.41 -31.78 -15.44
CA GLU A 193 7.63 -32.60 -15.40
C GLU A 193 7.30 -34.08 -15.09
N ILE A 194 6.42 -34.36 -14.13
CA ILE A 194 5.99 -35.74 -13.80
C ILE A 194 5.20 -36.37 -14.97
N ALA A 195 4.41 -35.58 -15.69
CA ALA A 195 3.68 -36.03 -16.87
C ALA A 195 4.57 -36.20 -18.12
N GLY A 196 5.84 -35.75 -18.07
CA GLY A 196 6.77 -35.81 -19.21
C GLY A 196 6.52 -34.74 -20.28
N GLU A 197 5.77 -33.69 -19.96
CA GLU A 197 5.47 -32.58 -20.88
C GLU A 197 6.71 -31.69 -21.09
N GLN A 198 6.66 -30.82 -22.12
CA GLN A 198 7.75 -29.89 -22.46
C GLN A 198 7.48 -28.44 -22.04
N SER A 199 6.24 -28.17 -21.65
CA SER A 199 5.73 -26.87 -21.28
C SER A 199 4.58 -27.04 -20.30
N PHE A 200 4.18 -25.95 -19.66
CA PHE A 200 3.01 -25.96 -18.79
C PHE A 200 2.20 -24.67 -18.99
N GLU A 201 0.91 -24.74 -18.64
CA GLU A 201 -0.01 -23.61 -18.72
C GLU A 201 -0.04 -22.81 -17.41
N ILE A 202 -0.40 -21.53 -17.52
CA ILE A 202 -0.56 -20.68 -16.33
C ILE A 202 -1.85 -21.13 -15.63
N PRO A 203 -1.82 -21.45 -14.32
CA PRO A 203 -3.02 -21.76 -13.56
C PRO A 203 -4.08 -20.66 -13.72
N GLY A 204 -5.34 -21.04 -13.89
CA GLY A 204 -6.45 -20.08 -14.10
C GLY A 204 -6.55 -19.00 -13.01
N GLU A 205 -6.16 -19.33 -11.78
CA GLU A 205 -6.11 -18.40 -10.64
C GLU A 205 -5.10 -17.25 -10.82
N LEU A 206 -4.12 -17.37 -11.71
CA LEU A 206 -3.02 -16.41 -11.88
C LEU A 206 -3.14 -15.57 -13.16
N VAL A 207 -4.17 -15.81 -13.97
CA VAL A 207 -4.40 -15.08 -15.21
C VAL A 207 -4.72 -13.61 -14.90
N GLY A 208 -4.01 -12.69 -15.56
CA GLY A 208 -4.16 -11.25 -15.34
C GLY A 208 -3.36 -10.67 -14.16
N THR A 209 -2.57 -11.50 -13.45
CA THR A 209 -1.65 -10.99 -12.42
C THR A 209 -0.41 -10.33 -13.04
N PRO A 210 0.11 -9.22 -12.47
CA PRO A 210 1.32 -8.58 -12.97
C PRO A 210 2.55 -9.51 -12.93
N ASP A 211 3.45 -9.36 -13.92
CA ASP A 211 4.72 -10.09 -14.04
C ASP A 211 4.61 -11.63 -14.11
N ILE A 212 3.42 -12.20 -14.37
CA ILE A 212 3.22 -13.65 -14.41
C ILE A 212 3.97 -14.33 -15.56
N ASP A 213 4.07 -13.67 -16.72
CA ASP A 213 4.79 -14.19 -17.89
C ASP A 213 6.30 -14.32 -17.61
N LYS A 214 6.87 -13.38 -16.85
CA LYS A 214 8.28 -13.45 -16.43
C LYS A 214 8.50 -14.63 -15.50
N LEU A 215 7.60 -14.83 -14.53
CA LEU A 215 7.66 -15.97 -13.61
C LEU A 215 7.52 -17.31 -14.35
N LYS A 216 6.61 -17.39 -15.33
CA LYS A 216 6.49 -18.55 -16.23
C LYS A 216 7.79 -18.80 -16.99
N ALA A 217 8.39 -17.77 -17.58
CA ALA A 217 9.64 -17.90 -18.33
C ALA A 217 10.80 -18.40 -17.46
N GLN A 218 10.88 -17.95 -16.19
CA GLN A 218 11.87 -18.42 -15.23
C GLN A 218 11.70 -19.92 -14.92
N GLU A 219 10.47 -20.36 -14.62
CA GLU A 219 10.18 -21.77 -14.33
C GLU A 219 10.36 -22.66 -15.58
N LEU A 220 10.00 -22.18 -16.78
CA LEU A 220 10.28 -22.89 -18.04
C LEU A 220 11.78 -23.03 -18.31
N ASN A 221 12.58 -22.00 -18.03
CA ASN A 221 14.02 -22.10 -18.20
C ASN A 221 14.63 -23.13 -17.23
N LEU A 222 14.17 -23.16 -15.98
CA LEU A 222 14.57 -24.19 -15.01
C LEU A 222 14.20 -25.60 -15.49
N MET A 223 12.96 -25.78 -15.96
CA MET A 223 12.46 -27.04 -16.50
C MET A 223 13.33 -27.53 -17.68
N ARG A 224 13.66 -26.62 -18.61
CA ARG A 224 14.52 -26.93 -19.76
C ARG A 224 15.92 -27.34 -19.32
N LEU A 225 16.53 -26.61 -18.39
CA LEU A 225 17.87 -26.93 -17.88
C LEU A 225 17.92 -28.30 -17.21
N ARG A 226 16.91 -28.63 -16.40
CA ARG A 226 16.78 -29.95 -15.77
C ARG A 226 16.62 -31.07 -16.78
N ARG A 227 15.81 -30.86 -17.83
CA ARG A 227 15.67 -31.84 -18.90
C ARG A 227 17.01 -32.10 -19.60
N VAL A 228 17.75 -31.05 -19.95
CA VAL A 228 19.06 -31.20 -20.61
C VAL A 228 20.05 -32.00 -19.74
N ASP A 229 20.06 -31.76 -18.43
CA ASP A 229 20.91 -32.53 -17.49
C ASP A 229 20.55 -34.02 -17.47
N ILE A 230 19.25 -34.35 -17.37
CA ILE A 230 18.78 -35.74 -17.38
C ILE A 230 19.04 -36.42 -18.72
N ASP A 231 18.78 -35.73 -19.83
CA ASP A 231 19.03 -36.24 -21.18
C ASP A 231 20.53 -36.56 -21.35
N SER A 232 21.42 -35.69 -20.86
CA SER A 232 22.87 -35.93 -20.86
C SER A 232 23.27 -37.14 -20.02
N GLN A 233 22.66 -37.36 -18.86
CA GLN A 233 22.92 -38.55 -18.03
C GLN A 233 22.42 -39.85 -18.70
N ILE A 234 21.24 -39.79 -19.34
CA ILE A 234 20.71 -40.92 -20.11
C ILE A 234 21.60 -41.23 -21.31
N GLU A 235 22.13 -40.21 -21.99
CA GLU A 235 23.06 -40.37 -23.11
C GLU A 235 24.36 -41.06 -22.65
N ALA A 236 24.94 -40.63 -21.53
CA ALA A 236 26.11 -41.28 -20.95
C ALA A 236 25.84 -42.75 -20.59
N ALA A 237 24.66 -43.07 -20.03
CA ALA A 237 24.26 -44.45 -19.76
C ALA A 237 24.10 -45.27 -21.06
N ASN A 238 23.50 -44.69 -22.11
CA ASN A 238 23.37 -45.35 -23.41
C ASN A 238 24.73 -45.64 -24.06
N ASP A 239 25.71 -44.74 -23.90
CA ASP A 239 27.08 -44.95 -24.38
C ASP A 239 27.75 -46.13 -23.67
N LEU A 240 27.55 -46.27 -22.36
CA LEU A 240 28.03 -47.43 -21.59
C LEU A 240 27.36 -48.73 -22.04
N THR A 241 26.04 -48.73 -22.24
CA THR A 241 25.31 -49.89 -22.80
C THR A 241 25.90 -50.30 -24.15
N ARG A 242 26.19 -49.33 -25.03
CA ARG A 242 26.83 -49.59 -26.33
C ARG A 242 28.22 -50.20 -26.19
N LEU A 243 29.05 -49.64 -25.31
CA LEU A 243 30.41 -50.12 -25.05
C LEU A 243 30.41 -51.57 -24.54
N TYR A 244 29.63 -51.86 -23.49
CA TYR A 244 29.55 -53.22 -22.94
C TYR A 244 28.91 -54.19 -23.93
N GLY A 245 27.92 -53.75 -24.71
CA GLY A 245 27.35 -54.55 -25.80
C GLY A 245 28.39 -55.00 -26.82
N GLN A 246 29.24 -54.08 -27.28
CA GLN A 246 30.35 -54.39 -28.20
C GLN A 246 31.40 -55.31 -27.54
N GLN A 247 31.71 -55.12 -26.26
CA GLN A 247 32.62 -56.02 -25.53
C GLN A 247 32.06 -57.43 -25.45
N VAL A 248 30.78 -57.58 -25.10
CA VAL A 248 30.08 -58.87 -25.04
C VAL A 248 30.14 -59.59 -26.39
N GLU A 249 29.88 -58.89 -27.49
CA GLU A 249 29.97 -59.45 -28.85
C GLU A 249 31.39 -59.92 -29.17
N SER A 250 32.41 -59.09 -28.90
CA SER A 250 33.81 -59.42 -29.17
C SER A 250 34.31 -60.60 -28.33
N LEU A 251 33.93 -60.68 -27.06
CA LEU A 251 34.31 -61.77 -26.16
C LEU A 251 33.61 -63.07 -26.54
N ALA A 252 32.33 -63.01 -26.93
CA ALA A 252 31.61 -64.17 -27.44
C ALA A 252 32.27 -64.74 -28.72
N ALA A 253 32.72 -63.86 -29.63
CA ALA A 253 33.46 -64.27 -30.81
C ALA A 253 34.81 -64.93 -30.46
N LYS A 254 35.57 -64.35 -29.50
CA LYS A 254 36.83 -64.94 -29.00
C LYS A 254 36.62 -66.30 -28.36
N ILE A 255 35.59 -66.45 -27.51
CA ILE A 255 35.20 -67.73 -26.90
C ILE A 255 34.92 -68.79 -27.96
N ASN A 256 34.17 -68.43 -29.01
CA ASN A 256 33.88 -69.35 -30.10
C ASN A 256 35.14 -69.77 -30.87
N SER A 257 36.09 -68.86 -31.08
CA SER A 257 37.39 -69.18 -31.69
C SER A 257 38.21 -70.11 -30.79
N GLN A 258 38.24 -69.83 -29.48
CA GLN A 258 38.99 -70.63 -28.51
C GLN A 258 38.43 -72.05 -28.39
N LYS A 259 37.10 -72.21 -28.40
CA LYS A 259 36.44 -73.53 -28.43
C LYS A 259 36.87 -74.36 -29.64
N ARG A 260 36.92 -73.75 -30.83
CA ARG A 260 37.42 -74.44 -32.04
C ARG A 260 38.90 -74.84 -31.92
N GLN A 261 39.73 -74.00 -31.30
CA GLN A 261 41.14 -74.32 -31.07
C GLN A 261 41.31 -75.50 -30.09
N ILE A 262 40.52 -75.52 -29.02
CA ILE A 262 40.47 -76.65 -28.08
C ILE A 262 40.02 -77.92 -28.80
N ASP A 263 38.98 -77.88 -29.63
CA ASP A 263 38.50 -79.05 -30.39
C ASP A 263 39.57 -79.62 -31.32
N LEU A 264 40.36 -78.75 -31.97
CA LEU A 264 41.47 -79.17 -32.84
C LEU A 264 42.63 -79.75 -32.03
N ALA A 265 43.00 -79.12 -30.91
CA ALA A 265 44.06 -79.59 -30.02
C ALA A 265 43.69 -80.94 -29.38
N GLN A 266 42.42 -81.14 -29.03
CA GLN A 266 41.92 -82.41 -28.50
C GLN A 266 42.03 -83.53 -29.55
N LYS A 267 41.65 -83.26 -30.81
CA LYS A 267 41.84 -84.23 -31.91
C LYS A 267 43.32 -84.57 -32.12
N GLU A 268 44.22 -83.60 -32.00
CA GLU A 268 45.66 -83.87 -32.08
C GLU A 268 46.12 -84.73 -30.90
N LEU A 269 45.67 -84.44 -29.68
CA LEU A 269 45.97 -85.23 -28.49
C LEU A 269 45.50 -86.68 -28.65
N ASP A 270 44.28 -86.89 -29.14
CA ASP A 270 43.71 -88.23 -29.38
C ASP A 270 44.56 -89.00 -30.41
N ASN A 271 44.99 -88.34 -31.48
CA ASN A 271 45.89 -88.92 -32.48
C ASN A 271 47.25 -89.27 -31.87
N VAL A 272 47.87 -88.37 -31.10
CA VAL A 272 49.15 -88.58 -30.43
C VAL A 272 49.04 -89.72 -29.41
N ASN A 273 47.97 -89.79 -28.63
CA ASN A 273 47.67 -90.90 -27.70
C ASN A 273 47.64 -92.24 -28.43
N SER A 274 47.00 -92.30 -29.60
CA SER A 274 46.94 -93.51 -30.43
C SER A 274 48.30 -93.94 -31.01
N LEU A 275 49.21 -93.00 -31.23
CA LEU A 275 50.56 -93.28 -31.73
C LEU A 275 51.52 -93.68 -30.62
N VAL A 276 51.40 -93.06 -29.44
CA VAL A 276 52.16 -93.42 -28.25
C VAL A 276 51.82 -94.84 -27.80
N SER A 277 50.54 -95.24 -27.81
CA SER A 277 50.14 -96.61 -27.47
C SER A 277 50.68 -97.67 -28.45
N LYS A 278 51.02 -97.27 -29.68
CA LYS A 278 51.71 -98.10 -30.69
C LYS A 278 53.24 -97.98 -30.64
N GLY A 279 53.80 -97.17 -29.74
CA GLY A 279 55.24 -96.93 -29.60
C GLY A 279 55.86 -96.05 -30.69
N LEU A 280 55.05 -95.33 -31.47
CA LEU A 280 55.50 -94.55 -32.65
C LEU A 280 55.89 -93.10 -32.32
N VAL A 281 55.58 -92.62 -31.12
CA VAL A 281 55.84 -91.24 -30.65
C VAL A 281 56.26 -91.27 -29.17
N SER A 282 57.06 -90.29 -28.73
CA SER A 282 57.51 -90.18 -27.33
C SER A 282 56.42 -89.67 -26.38
N ASN A 283 56.43 -90.14 -25.13
CA ASN A 283 55.58 -89.62 -24.06
C ASN A 283 55.77 -88.11 -23.83
N SER A 284 56.96 -87.57 -24.11
CA SER A 284 57.21 -86.13 -24.00
C SER A 284 56.33 -85.31 -24.95
N ARG A 285 56.03 -85.82 -26.16
CA ARG A 285 55.13 -85.14 -27.10
C ARG A 285 53.68 -85.20 -26.63
N GLN A 286 53.25 -86.32 -26.06
CA GLN A 286 51.92 -86.45 -25.46
C GLN A 286 51.69 -85.43 -24.36
N VAL A 287 52.59 -85.35 -23.38
CA VAL A 287 52.49 -84.39 -22.26
C VAL A 287 52.53 -82.95 -22.76
N SER A 288 53.29 -82.65 -23.81
CA SER A 288 53.33 -81.30 -24.39
C SER A 288 52.00 -80.91 -25.03
N VAL A 289 51.35 -81.81 -25.77
CA VAL A 289 50.05 -81.55 -26.41
C VAL A 289 48.95 -81.46 -25.35
N ASP A 290 48.99 -82.35 -24.35
CA ASP A 290 48.06 -82.34 -23.21
C ASP A 290 48.13 -81.03 -22.42
N ARG A 291 49.35 -80.54 -22.11
CA ARG A 291 49.54 -79.22 -21.51
C ARG A 291 48.96 -78.11 -22.38
N GLY A 292 49.15 -78.18 -23.70
CA GLY A 292 48.58 -77.22 -24.64
C GLY A 292 47.05 -77.19 -24.63
N VAL A 293 46.39 -78.34 -24.50
CA VAL A 293 44.93 -78.44 -24.32
C VAL A 293 44.51 -77.81 -22.99
N ALA A 294 45.19 -78.14 -21.90
CA ALA A 294 44.89 -77.59 -20.57
C ALA A 294 45.06 -76.06 -20.52
N ASP A 295 46.13 -75.52 -21.12
CA ASP A 295 46.35 -74.08 -21.23
C ASP A 295 45.24 -73.41 -22.07
N ALA A 296 44.85 -74.03 -23.19
CA ALA A 296 43.76 -73.53 -24.03
C ALA A 296 42.40 -73.54 -23.29
N GLN A 297 42.14 -74.55 -22.46
CA GLN A 297 40.96 -74.61 -21.59
C GLN A 297 41.00 -73.54 -20.49
N GLY A 298 42.16 -73.29 -19.88
CA GLY A 298 42.34 -72.22 -18.91
C GLY A 298 41.97 -70.85 -19.48
N THR A 299 42.51 -70.51 -20.66
CA THR A 299 42.16 -69.25 -21.34
C THR A 299 40.68 -69.14 -21.73
N LEU A 300 40.01 -70.26 -22.02
CA LEU A 300 38.57 -70.25 -22.26
C LEU A 300 37.79 -69.84 -21.00
N ILE A 301 38.16 -70.39 -19.83
CA ILE A 301 37.54 -70.04 -18.55
C ILE A 301 37.72 -68.54 -18.27
N ASP A 302 38.93 -68.00 -18.47
CA ASP A 302 39.21 -66.57 -18.28
C ASP A 302 38.33 -65.69 -19.19
N LEU A 303 38.16 -66.10 -20.46
CA LEU A 303 37.28 -65.40 -21.41
C LEU A 303 35.80 -65.48 -21.02
N GLU A 304 35.33 -66.62 -20.52
CA GLU A 304 33.95 -66.79 -20.04
C GLU A 304 33.67 -65.96 -18.78
N VAL A 305 34.65 -65.84 -17.87
CA VAL A 305 34.60 -64.93 -16.72
C VAL A 305 34.52 -63.48 -17.22
N ALA A 306 35.39 -63.07 -18.15
CA ALA A 306 35.37 -61.72 -18.71
C ALA A 306 34.03 -61.40 -19.41
N LEU A 307 33.47 -62.35 -20.16
CA LEU A 307 32.15 -62.21 -20.79
C LEU A 307 31.06 -61.99 -19.74
N THR A 308 31.11 -62.74 -18.65
CA THR A 308 30.16 -62.62 -17.55
C THR A 308 30.23 -61.25 -16.89
N THR A 309 31.45 -60.75 -16.62
CA THR A 309 31.66 -59.39 -16.09
C THR A 309 31.15 -58.32 -17.06
N ALA A 310 31.39 -58.46 -18.37
CA ALA A 310 30.88 -57.53 -19.37
C ALA A 310 29.34 -57.54 -19.45
N ARG A 311 28.71 -58.71 -19.34
CA ARG A 311 27.24 -58.84 -19.26
C ARG A 311 26.67 -58.21 -18.00
N GLN A 312 27.36 -58.34 -16.87
CA GLN A 312 26.98 -57.65 -15.63
C GLN A 312 27.04 -56.13 -15.81
N GLY A 313 28.14 -55.61 -16.38
CA GLY A 313 28.28 -54.19 -16.68
C GLY A 313 27.19 -53.65 -17.62
N LEU A 314 26.82 -54.42 -18.65
CA LEU A 314 25.70 -54.09 -19.53
C LEU A 314 24.37 -53.97 -18.77
N SER A 315 24.06 -54.97 -17.94
CA SER A 315 22.83 -55.00 -17.13
C SER A 315 22.79 -53.85 -16.12
N GLU A 316 23.93 -53.49 -15.55
CA GLU A 316 24.05 -52.35 -14.63
C GLU A 316 23.86 -51.01 -15.35
N ALA A 317 24.44 -50.84 -16.54
CA ALA A 317 24.22 -49.66 -17.38
C ALA A 317 22.73 -49.50 -17.77
N ASP A 318 22.06 -50.58 -18.16
CA ASP A 318 20.63 -50.55 -18.48
C ASP A 318 19.75 -50.18 -17.27
N ARG A 319 20.08 -50.71 -16.08
CA ARG A 319 19.40 -50.34 -14.82
C ARG A 319 19.64 -48.89 -14.44
N SER A 320 20.84 -48.35 -14.71
CA SER A 320 21.17 -46.96 -14.38
C SER A 320 20.23 -45.96 -15.06
N LYS A 321 19.86 -46.20 -16.33
CA LYS A 321 18.88 -45.40 -17.07
C LYS A 321 17.52 -45.36 -16.40
N ILE A 322 17.02 -46.52 -15.97
CA ILE A 322 15.72 -46.63 -15.27
C ILE A 322 15.80 -45.89 -13.93
N ASN A 323 16.91 -46.05 -13.20
CA ASN A 323 17.11 -45.41 -11.90
C ASN A 323 17.17 -43.88 -12.01
N ILE A 324 17.79 -43.31 -13.05
CA ILE A 324 17.83 -41.85 -13.29
C ILE A 324 16.41 -41.29 -13.39
N VAL A 325 15.55 -41.89 -14.23
CA VAL A 325 14.17 -41.44 -14.44
C VAL A 325 13.32 -41.63 -13.18
N ASN A 326 13.40 -42.81 -12.55
CA ASN A 326 12.65 -43.09 -11.33
C ASN A 326 13.03 -42.16 -10.18
N ARG A 327 14.33 -41.86 -10.04
CA ARG A 327 14.84 -40.93 -9.04
C ARG A 327 14.29 -39.53 -9.29
N GLN A 328 14.34 -39.04 -10.52
CA GLN A 328 13.78 -37.73 -10.87
C GLN A 328 12.27 -37.65 -10.56
N ASN A 329 11.50 -38.67 -10.92
CA ASN A 329 10.07 -38.70 -10.67
C ASN A 329 9.75 -38.74 -9.17
N SER A 330 10.51 -39.50 -8.38
CA SER A 330 10.38 -39.53 -6.92
C SER A 330 10.70 -38.16 -6.30
N GLU A 331 11.82 -37.54 -6.68
CA GLU A 331 12.20 -36.21 -6.19
C GLU A 331 11.16 -35.14 -6.57
N ASN A 332 10.63 -35.19 -7.80
CA ASN A 332 9.58 -34.28 -8.24
C ASN A 332 8.25 -34.51 -7.49
N GLN A 333 7.90 -35.76 -7.17
CA GLN A 333 6.72 -36.06 -6.37
C GLN A 333 6.85 -35.58 -4.93
N ASP A 334 8.03 -35.73 -4.32
CA ASP A 334 8.32 -35.23 -2.98
C ASP A 334 8.25 -33.70 -2.92
N LEU A 335 8.85 -33.02 -3.92
CA LEU A 335 8.76 -31.58 -4.06
C LEU A 335 7.31 -31.13 -4.29
N LEU A 336 6.53 -31.86 -5.09
CA LEU A 336 5.12 -31.55 -5.32
C LEU A 336 4.31 -31.66 -4.02
N ASN A 337 4.54 -32.69 -3.21
CA ASN A 337 3.90 -32.84 -1.91
C ASN A 337 4.23 -31.68 -0.96
N GLN A 338 5.50 -31.27 -0.89
CA GLN A 338 5.94 -30.11 -0.10
C GLN A 338 5.31 -28.80 -0.59
N VAL A 339 5.26 -28.60 -1.91
CA VAL A 339 4.63 -27.42 -2.52
C VAL A 339 3.13 -27.39 -2.23
N ASN A 340 2.42 -28.52 -2.30
CA ASN A 340 1.00 -28.60 -1.96
C ASN A 340 0.73 -28.20 -0.49
N LEU A 341 1.56 -28.68 0.44
CA LEU A 341 1.47 -28.28 1.84
C LEU A 341 1.75 -26.78 2.04
N ALA A 342 2.75 -26.25 1.33
CA ALA A 342 3.08 -24.83 1.37
C ALA A 342 1.96 -23.94 0.78
N ILE A 343 1.27 -24.38 -0.28
CA ILE A 343 0.10 -23.70 -0.83
C ILE A 343 -1.03 -23.65 0.21
N GLY A 344 -1.28 -24.76 0.89
CA GLY A 344 -2.25 -24.83 1.98
C GLY A 344 -1.91 -23.87 3.13
N ARG A 345 -0.64 -23.82 3.54
CA ARG A 345 -0.16 -22.89 4.56
C ARG A 345 -0.31 -21.43 4.13
N ALA A 346 0.09 -21.09 2.89
CA ALA A 346 -0.06 -19.74 2.36
C ALA A 346 -1.54 -19.32 2.28
N ALA A 347 -2.46 -20.25 2.01
CA ALA A 347 -3.90 -19.96 2.06
C ALA A 347 -4.37 -19.55 3.46
N ILE A 348 -3.89 -20.25 4.50
CA ILE A 348 -4.17 -19.91 5.90
C ILE A 348 -3.55 -18.56 6.25
N ASP A 349 -2.30 -18.31 5.87
CA ASP A 349 -1.61 -17.04 6.13
C ASP A 349 -2.35 -15.85 5.48
N ILE A 350 -2.86 -16.03 4.26
CA ILE A 350 -3.73 -15.05 3.58
C ILE A 350 -4.99 -14.79 4.40
N GLN A 351 -5.68 -15.85 4.85
CA GLN A 351 -6.91 -15.73 5.64
C GLN A 351 -6.66 -15.03 6.99
N VAL A 352 -5.59 -15.40 7.68
CA VAL A 352 -5.19 -14.77 8.95
C VAL A 352 -4.85 -13.30 8.75
N ALA A 353 -4.08 -12.97 7.72
CA ALA A 353 -3.74 -11.58 7.43
C ALA A 353 -4.96 -10.73 7.04
N GLN A 354 -5.94 -11.32 6.35
CA GLN A 354 -7.22 -10.66 6.06
C GLN A 354 -8.01 -10.36 7.33
N LEU A 355 -8.19 -11.36 8.21
CA LEU A 355 -8.92 -11.18 9.48
C LEU A 355 -8.25 -10.13 10.38
N LEU A 356 -6.91 -10.16 10.47
CA LEU A 356 -6.15 -9.15 11.20
C LEU A 356 -6.30 -7.75 10.58
N GLY A 357 -6.33 -7.67 9.24
CA GLY A 357 -6.60 -6.43 8.52
C GLY A 357 -7.99 -5.86 8.85
N GLU A 358 -9.03 -6.69 8.75
CA GLU A 358 -10.41 -6.30 9.07
C GLU A 358 -10.55 -5.83 10.51
N GLN A 359 -9.97 -6.56 11.47
CA GLN A 359 -9.97 -6.17 12.88
C GLN A 359 -9.25 -4.83 13.14
N ALA A 360 -8.23 -4.54 12.35
CA ALA A 360 -7.47 -3.29 12.44
C ALA A 360 -8.07 -2.15 11.60
N GLY A 361 -9.28 -2.30 11.05
CA GLY A 361 -9.93 -1.27 10.21
C GLY A 361 -9.23 -1.07 8.86
N TYR A 362 -8.59 -2.11 8.34
CA TYR A 362 -7.97 -2.16 7.01
C TYR A 362 -8.77 -3.07 6.08
N ASP A 363 -9.39 -2.48 5.06
CA ASP A 363 -9.99 -3.27 3.98
C ASP A 363 -8.88 -3.76 3.05
N ALA A 364 -8.65 -5.08 3.02
CA ALA A 364 -7.66 -5.74 2.17
C ALA A 364 -7.84 -5.43 0.66
N GLN A 365 -9.04 -5.01 0.26
CA GLN A 365 -9.37 -4.57 -1.11
C GLN A 365 -8.53 -3.35 -1.55
N LEU A 366 -8.16 -2.44 -0.62
CA LEU A 366 -7.35 -1.26 -0.94
C LEU A 366 -5.87 -1.62 -1.23
N ALA A 367 -5.38 -2.76 -0.74
CA ALA A 367 -4.01 -3.25 -0.99
C ALA A 367 -3.75 -3.57 -2.48
N GLN A 368 -4.80 -3.99 -3.19
CA GLN A 368 -4.70 -4.34 -4.60
C GLN A 368 -4.57 -3.10 -5.50
N ILE A 369 -4.95 -1.92 -4.99
CA ILE A 369 -5.11 -0.70 -5.80
C ILE A 369 -3.82 0.13 -5.88
N SER A 370 -2.89 -0.02 -4.92
CA SER A 370 -1.68 0.80 -4.89
C SER A 370 -0.40 -0.05 -4.79
N THR A 371 0.31 -0.15 -5.91
CA THR A 371 1.72 -0.58 -5.96
C THR A 371 2.66 0.44 -5.34
N ASP A 372 2.20 1.68 -5.17
CA ASP A 372 2.97 2.76 -4.56
C ASP A 372 2.65 2.87 -3.06
N ALA A 373 3.70 3.00 -2.25
CA ALA A 373 3.60 3.11 -0.81
C ALA A 373 2.58 4.18 -0.40
N PRO A 374 1.63 3.90 0.52
CA PRO A 374 0.72 4.91 1.01
C PRO A 374 1.53 6.02 1.68
N GLY A 375 1.57 7.19 1.05
CA GLY A 375 2.09 8.39 1.68
C GLY A 375 1.23 8.73 2.88
N LEU A 376 1.82 8.74 4.07
CA LEU A 376 1.19 9.18 5.32
C LEU A 376 0.77 10.65 5.16
N GLY A 377 -0.51 10.88 4.83
CA GLY A 377 -1.09 12.21 4.73
C GLY A 377 -1.10 12.90 6.09
N ARG A 378 -0.65 14.15 6.16
CA ARG A 378 -0.78 14.98 7.38
C ARG A 378 -2.26 15.32 7.57
N ALA A 379 -2.81 15.00 8.74
CA ALA A 379 -4.17 15.39 9.11
C ALA A 379 -4.31 16.92 9.17
N GLN A 380 -5.28 17.46 8.43
CA GLN A 380 -5.60 18.89 8.40
C GLN A 380 -6.78 19.16 9.33
N LYS A 381 -6.65 20.16 10.21
CA LYS A 381 -7.70 20.57 11.15
C LYS A 381 -8.78 21.36 10.42
N ASN A 382 -10.05 21.06 10.66
CA ASN A 382 -11.18 21.85 10.18
C ASN A 382 -12.06 22.33 11.35
N TYR A 383 -12.68 23.49 11.18
CA TYR A 383 -13.55 24.09 12.19
C TYR A 383 -14.84 24.60 11.55
N ARG A 384 -15.95 24.34 12.23
CA ARG A 384 -17.27 24.78 11.82
C ARG A 384 -17.99 25.41 13.00
N ILE A 385 -18.57 26.57 12.80
CA ILE A 385 -19.38 27.26 13.82
C ILE A 385 -20.83 27.22 13.38
N VAL A 386 -21.71 26.71 14.24
CA VAL A 386 -23.16 26.79 14.08
C VAL A 386 -23.67 27.91 14.98
N ARG A 387 -24.17 28.98 14.37
CA ARG A 387 -24.61 30.20 15.06
C ARG A 387 -26.09 30.44 14.83
N ARG A 388 -26.82 30.81 15.89
CA ARG A 388 -28.23 31.22 15.82
C ARG A 388 -28.33 32.66 15.29
N ASN A 389 -29.24 32.90 14.34
CA ASN A 389 -29.59 34.22 13.83
C ASN A 389 -30.69 34.86 14.68
N ASP A 390 -30.89 36.17 14.53
CA ASP A 390 -31.92 36.94 15.25
C ASP A 390 -33.35 36.41 15.00
N ASP A 391 -33.59 35.79 13.83
CA ASP A 391 -34.87 35.16 13.45
C ASP A 391 -35.08 33.76 14.07
N GLY A 392 -34.13 33.28 14.89
CA GLY A 392 -34.17 31.96 15.51
C GLY A 392 -33.70 30.79 14.63
N THR A 393 -33.24 31.05 13.40
CA THR A 393 -32.65 30.04 12.49
C THR A 393 -31.16 29.83 12.77
N TYR A 394 -30.58 28.68 12.38
CA TYR A 394 -29.15 28.42 12.54
C TYR A 394 -28.40 28.54 11.19
N ARG A 395 -27.24 29.20 11.20
CA ARG A 395 -26.31 29.24 10.07
C ARG A 395 -25.01 28.53 10.39
N THR A 396 -24.45 27.86 9.39
CA THR A 396 -23.16 27.19 9.48
C THR A 396 -22.08 28.03 8.81
N ILE A 397 -21.02 28.36 9.54
CA ILE A 397 -19.90 29.19 9.09
C ILE A 397 -18.63 28.32 9.10
N MET A 398 -17.90 28.31 7.98
CA MET A 398 -16.55 27.75 7.92
C MET A 398 -15.61 28.67 8.71
N ALA A 399 -14.94 28.14 9.72
CA ALA A 399 -14.16 28.93 10.67
C ALA A 399 -12.67 28.56 10.60
N ASP A 400 -11.82 29.52 11.00
CA ASP A 400 -10.41 29.32 11.25
C ASP A 400 -10.08 29.42 12.75
N GLU A 401 -8.82 29.17 13.12
CA GLU A 401 -8.36 29.21 14.52
C GLU A 401 -8.57 30.60 15.18
N GLN A 402 -8.62 31.67 14.39
CA GLN A 402 -8.69 33.06 14.87
C GLN A 402 -10.12 33.63 14.85
N THR A 403 -11.08 32.90 14.30
CA THR A 403 -12.47 33.34 14.19
C THR A 403 -13.05 33.59 15.58
N ALA A 404 -13.62 34.77 15.79
CA ALA A 404 -14.23 35.18 17.05
C ALA A 404 -15.58 34.49 17.28
N LEU A 405 -15.77 34.02 18.51
CA LEU A 405 -16.99 33.37 18.97
C LEU A 405 -17.96 34.39 19.57
N LEU A 406 -19.23 34.07 19.49
CA LEU A 406 -20.31 34.77 20.17
C LEU A 406 -20.93 33.87 21.25
N PRO A 407 -21.60 34.45 22.26
CA PRO A 407 -22.37 33.68 23.22
C PRO A 407 -23.36 32.76 22.49
N HIS A 408 -23.54 31.54 23.01
CA HIS A 408 -24.43 30.53 22.43
C HIS A 408 -23.96 29.89 21.09
N ASP A 409 -22.72 30.13 20.65
CA ASP A 409 -22.14 29.43 19.49
C ASP A 409 -21.87 27.94 19.80
N LEU A 410 -22.12 27.08 18.80
CA LEU A 410 -21.67 25.68 18.79
C LEU A 410 -20.47 25.52 17.86
N VAL A 411 -19.33 25.12 18.41
CA VAL A 411 -18.09 24.87 17.67
C VAL A 411 -17.92 23.37 17.45
N GLU A 412 -17.93 22.96 16.19
CA GLU A 412 -17.63 21.61 15.74
C GLU A 412 -16.19 21.55 15.21
N VAL A 413 -15.41 20.63 15.77
CA VAL A 413 -13.99 20.45 15.47
C VAL A 413 -13.79 19.10 14.80
N GLY A 414 -13.08 19.04 13.67
CA GLY A 414 -12.75 17.78 13.00
C GLY A 414 -11.31 17.71 12.49
N LEU A 415 -10.95 16.51 12.04
CA LEU A 415 -9.69 16.17 11.39
C LEU A 415 -10.00 15.54 10.04
N GLU A 416 -9.53 16.14 8.97
CA GLU A 416 -9.55 15.52 7.64
C GLU A 416 -8.17 14.96 7.34
N THR A 417 -8.09 13.64 7.14
CA THR A 417 -6.91 13.01 6.54
C THR A 417 -7.01 13.18 5.04
N ASN A 418 -6.21 14.08 4.48
CA ASN A 418 -6.10 14.21 3.04
C ASN A 418 -5.38 12.96 2.50
N LEU A 419 -6.15 11.92 2.18
CA LEU A 419 -5.71 10.86 1.29
C LEU A 419 -5.52 11.52 -0.06
N GLN A 420 -4.32 12.05 -0.30
CA GLN A 420 -3.96 12.64 -1.57
C GLN A 420 -4.07 11.53 -2.62
N ALA A 421 -5.21 11.47 -3.33
CA ALA A 421 -5.28 10.74 -4.57
C ALA A 421 -4.15 11.26 -5.46
N PRO A 422 -3.44 10.38 -6.20
CA PRO A 422 -2.37 10.83 -7.07
C PRO A 422 -2.94 11.89 -7.99
N SER A 423 -2.38 13.09 -7.92
CA SER A 423 -2.60 14.12 -8.93
C SER A 423 -2.40 13.45 -10.29
N PRO A 424 -3.34 13.57 -11.25
CA PRO A 424 -3.04 13.11 -12.59
C PRO A 424 -1.78 13.84 -13.02
N SER A 425 -0.74 13.07 -13.34
CA SER A 425 0.50 13.56 -13.94
C SER A 425 0.12 14.58 -15.03
N PRO A 426 0.82 15.71 -15.17
CA PRO A 426 0.54 16.63 -16.27
C PRO A 426 0.62 15.82 -17.55
N GLN A 427 -0.52 15.64 -18.21
CA GLN A 427 -0.56 15.15 -19.57
C GLN A 427 0.34 16.11 -20.35
N THR A 428 1.45 15.58 -20.85
CA THR A 428 2.29 16.28 -21.82
C THR A 428 1.35 16.71 -22.93
N ALA A 429 1.09 18.02 -23.01
CA ALA A 429 0.31 18.60 -24.09
C ALA A 429 0.94 18.14 -25.43
N PRO A 430 0.14 17.77 -26.44
CA PRO A 430 0.69 17.41 -27.73
C PRO A 430 1.42 18.64 -28.29
N GLN A 431 2.74 18.52 -28.41
CA GLN A 431 3.53 19.48 -29.17
C GLN A 431 2.97 19.51 -30.60
N LYS A 432 2.41 20.66 -30.97
CA LYS A 432 2.15 21.01 -32.37
C LYS A 432 3.45 20.80 -33.14
N GLN A 433 3.47 19.77 -33.99
CA GLN A 433 4.45 19.66 -35.06
C GLN A 433 4.25 20.85 -35.99
N SER A 434 5.16 21.82 -35.91
CA SER A 434 5.37 22.78 -36.98
C SER A 434 6.01 22.03 -38.15
N SER A 435 5.21 21.78 -39.18
CA SER A 435 5.67 21.37 -40.49
C SER A 435 6.66 22.40 -41.03
N THR A 436 7.93 22.03 -41.12
CA THR A 436 8.88 22.71 -42.01
C THR A 436 9.64 21.62 -42.73
N ALA A 437 9.37 21.49 -44.03
CA ALA A 437 9.95 20.50 -44.92
C ALA A 437 11.48 20.67 -45.01
N PRO A 438 12.24 19.58 -45.24
CA PRO A 438 13.65 19.68 -45.59
C PRO A 438 13.79 19.90 -47.10
N SER A 439 14.46 20.99 -47.47
CA SER A 439 15.05 21.17 -48.80
C SER A 439 16.33 20.32 -48.89
N SER A 440 16.32 19.30 -49.73
CA SER A 440 17.55 18.62 -50.18
C SER A 440 17.83 18.99 -51.63
N ASP A 441 18.69 19.98 -51.80
CA ASP A 441 19.43 20.25 -53.04
C ASP A 441 20.68 19.36 -53.04
N VAL A 442 20.71 18.33 -53.90
CA VAL A 442 21.95 17.83 -54.51
C VAL A 442 21.59 17.30 -55.91
N ALA A 443 21.85 18.10 -56.93
CA ALA A 443 22.11 17.63 -58.29
C ALA A 443 23.36 16.73 -58.24
N GLY A 444 23.40 15.53 -58.84
CA GLY A 444 23.10 15.24 -60.22
C GLY A 444 24.44 15.04 -60.93
N ASP A 445 24.89 13.79 -61.09
CA ASP A 445 25.73 13.46 -62.24
C ASP A 445 25.51 12.02 -62.72
N SER A 446 25.57 11.96 -64.03
CA SER A 446 25.21 10.93 -64.97
C SER A 446 26.25 9.82 -65.10
N ARG A 447 25.81 8.58 -65.34
CA ARG A 447 26.36 7.69 -66.40
C ARG A 447 25.55 6.40 -66.57
N SER A 448 25.42 6.08 -67.84
CA SER A 448 24.65 5.07 -68.56
C SER A 448 25.20 3.63 -68.52
N ALA A 449 24.27 2.67 -68.39
CA ALA A 449 24.09 1.39 -69.14
C ALA A 449 25.19 0.29 -69.14
N PRO A 450 24.94 -0.97 -69.62
CA PRO A 450 23.67 -1.63 -69.98
C PRO A 450 23.46 -3.00 -69.28
N GLY A 451 22.24 -3.54 -69.42
CA GLY A 451 21.76 -4.74 -68.72
C GLY A 451 22.12 -6.08 -69.35
N TRP A 452 21.70 -7.14 -68.67
CA TRP A 452 21.53 -8.49 -69.20
C TRP A 452 20.28 -9.12 -68.58
N VAL A 453 19.33 -9.44 -69.45
CA VAL A 453 18.17 -10.31 -69.20
C VAL A 453 18.44 -11.58 -70.00
N SER A 454 18.32 -12.74 -69.36
CA SER A 454 18.19 -14.02 -70.05
C SER A 454 16.90 -14.70 -69.61
N GLN A 455 16.05 -14.94 -70.61
CA GLN A 455 14.85 -15.78 -70.57
C GLN A 455 15.19 -17.28 -70.67
N ALA A 456 14.15 -18.07 -70.42
CA ALA A 456 13.88 -19.47 -70.79
C ALA A 456 14.30 -20.54 -69.77
N GLY A 457 13.45 -21.52 -69.42
CA GLY A 457 12.20 -21.92 -70.05
C GLY A 457 11.36 -22.86 -69.18
N SER A 458 10.16 -23.09 -69.69
CA SER A 458 9.17 -24.08 -69.25
C SER A 458 9.62 -25.52 -69.53
N ASN A 459 9.50 -26.39 -68.53
CA ASN A 459 8.73 -27.63 -68.59
C ASN A 459 8.54 -28.19 -67.18
#